data_AF-A0A8T3PNG9-F1
#
_entry.id   AF-A0A8T3PNG9-F1
#
_cell.length_a   1.000
_cell.length_b   1.000
_cell.length_c   1.000
_cell.angle_alpha   90.00
_cell.angle_beta   90.00
_cell.angle_gamma   90.00
#
_symmetry.space_group_name_H-M   'P 1'
#
loop_
_entity.id
_entity.type
_entity.pdbx_description
1 polymer ?
#
loop_
_entity_poly.entity_id
_entity_poly.type
_entity_poly.pdbx_seq_one_letter_code
_entity_poly.pdbx_strand_id
1 'polypeptide(L)'
;MVRRQSGDRRFKTTAIAIGVGQPRIYAMTETRDTTRQAAELAALRRMLVASRGCFSLSFAVCDDRGLRNELVRRLCEDFPGISTVALDPGTPDVYRVVRDRLLGTQPEAVFVLDLEASVPFQAEDYPTLRALNSSRELWEPLSCPVVFWLASYAAALVAGQAPDFWRYRSHQFEFVADPKPLSEAISDLSVEFDLEDALPFEEKLFRIAELEERLQEAGREPSNEILPHALKWVYELAHLYRHSNRFGEAEEWLRRALQWAEKSYGSSAPRTAIALNNLAQLLKATNRLQEAEPLIRRALAIDEQSFGPEHPDVARDLNNLATVLHITNRLEEAEPLIRRALEIAEERHGPEHPNVATCLNNLASLLQVTNRLQDAEPMSRRALAIDERSHGPEHPNVARDLNNLASLLVTTSRLQEAEPLIRRALAIDEQSFGPEHPDVARDLNNLASLLGITNRLLEAESLSRRSLAMLLDVTRRTGHPHPNLDAALANYKAILKQRGRSDAEIEADIRALQERPEESASNRNSSS
;
A
#
# COMPACT_ATOMS: atom_id res chain seq x y z
N MET A 1 12.84 12.25 -76.19
CA MET A 1 11.55 12.33 -75.48
C MET A 1 11.57 11.27 -74.38
N VAL A 2 11.62 11.70 -73.10
CA VAL A 2 11.10 11.04 -71.87
C VAL A 2 11.36 9.53 -71.70
N ARG A 3 12.38 9.08 -70.93
CA ARG A 3 12.52 8.88 -69.45
C ARG A 3 12.47 7.38 -69.04
N ARG A 4 13.48 7.02 -68.21
CA ARG A 4 13.50 6.16 -66.99
C ARG A 4 12.99 4.72 -67.10
N GLN A 5 13.46 3.71 -66.36
CA GLN A 5 14.45 3.49 -65.30
C GLN A 5 14.57 1.96 -65.14
N SER A 6 15.73 1.44 -64.73
CA SER A 6 15.94 0.34 -63.77
C SER A 6 17.27 -0.37 -64.06
N GLY A 7 18.26 -0.12 -63.21
CA GLY A 7 19.50 -0.88 -63.15
C GLY A 7 19.44 -1.79 -61.93
N ASP A 8 19.20 -3.08 -62.17
CA ASP A 8 19.23 -4.13 -61.17
C ASP A 8 20.62 -4.77 -61.05
N ARG A 9 20.85 -5.29 -59.86
CA ARG A 9 22.06 -5.73 -59.19
C ARG A 9 22.83 -6.83 -59.90
N ARG A 10 24.16 -6.73 -59.85
CA ARG A 10 25.07 -7.85 -59.58
C ARG A 10 26.25 -7.30 -58.78
N PHE A 11 26.61 -7.93 -57.66
CA PHE A 11 27.89 -8.62 -57.52
C PHE A 11 27.86 -9.54 -56.30
N LYS A 12 28.51 -10.69 -56.51
CA LYS A 12 28.50 -11.88 -55.67
C LYS A 12 29.40 -11.73 -54.44
N THR A 13 28.94 -12.42 -53.40
CA THR A 13 29.61 -12.97 -52.23
C THR A 13 31.13 -13.16 -52.33
N THR A 14 31.85 -12.77 -51.28
CA THR A 14 32.98 -13.54 -50.74
C THR A 14 32.96 -13.40 -49.22
N ALA A 15 32.75 -14.53 -48.54
CA ALA A 15 32.87 -14.65 -47.10
C ALA A 15 34.28 -15.14 -46.76
N ILE A 16 34.95 -14.50 -45.81
CA ILE A 16 35.99 -15.09 -44.97
C ILE A 16 35.72 -14.60 -43.54
N ALA A 17 35.73 -15.54 -42.61
CA ALA A 17 35.30 -15.38 -41.23
C ALA A 17 36.44 -15.06 -40.27
N ILE A 18 36.02 -14.74 -39.04
CA ILE A 18 36.70 -14.83 -37.73
C ILE A 18 37.45 -13.56 -37.26
N GLY A 19 36.99 -13.00 -36.14
CA GLY A 19 37.89 -12.37 -35.16
C GLY A 19 37.40 -11.09 -34.50
N VAL A 20 36.96 -11.24 -33.24
CA VAL A 20 37.08 -10.30 -32.10
C VAL A 20 36.26 -9.01 -32.16
N GLY A 21 35.32 -8.92 -31.22
CA GLY A 21 34.41 -7.78 -31.06
C GLY A 21 35.14 -6.47 -30.76
N GLN A 22 34.72 -5.43 -31.48
CA GLN A 22 34.87 -4.04 -31.07
C GLN A 22 33.50 -3.47 -30.66
N PRO A 23 33.46 -2.54 -29.68
CA PRO A 23 32.21 -2.02 -29.14
C PRO A 23 31.51 -1.16 -30.20
N ARG A 24 30.23 -1.46 -30.45
CA ARG A 24 29.37 -0.58 -31.24
C ARG A 24 29.24 0.74 -30.47
N ILE A 25 29.84 1.77 -31.05
CA ILE A 25 29.53 3.17 -30.76
C ILE A 25 28.03 3.33 -31.05
N TYR A 26 27.21 3.37 -30.01
CA TYR A 26 25.82 3.76 -30.13
C TYR A 26 25.81 5.25 -30.46
N ALA A 27 25.35 5.56 -31.68
CA ALA A 27 25.05 6.92 -32.08
C ALA A 27 24.05 7.53 -31.10
N MET A 28 24.34 8.76 -30.66
CA MET A 28 23.45 9.60 -29.87
C MET A 28 22.14 9.79 -30.62
N THR A 29 21.12 9.02 -30.24
CA THR A 29 19.74 9.37 -30.48
C THR A 29 19.35 10.36 -29.40
N GLU A 30 19.00 11.58 -29.78
CA GLU A 30 18.30 12.54 -28.92
C GLU A 30 17.10 11.83 -28.28
N THR A 31 17.25 11.41 -27.03
CA THR A 31 16.17 10.84 -26.21
C THR A 31 15.21 11.98 -25.91
N ARG A 32 14.07 12.00 -26.62
CA ARG A 32 12.93 12.81 -26.20
C ARG A 32 12.50 12.28 -24.84
N ASP A 33 12.48 13.14 -23.82
CA ASP A 33 11.90 12.79 -22.52
C ASP A 33 10.48 12.26 -22.73
N THR A 34 10.13 11.15 -22.09
CA THR A 34 8.73 10.74 -22.00
C THR A 34 7.94 11.78 -21.21
N THR A 35 6.63 11.90 -21.43
CA THR A 35 5.80 12.85 -20.64
C THR A 35 5.92 12.58 -19.13
N ARG A 36 6.10 11.31 -18.73
CA ARG A 36 6.42 10.90 -17.35
C ARG A 36 7.75 11.48 -16.87
N GLN A 37 8.84 11.25 -17.62
CA GLN A 37 10.15 11.78 -17.26
C GLN A 37 10.12 13.30 -17.18
N ALA A 38 9.40 13.96 -18.10
CA ALA A 38 9.24 15.40 -18.08
C ALA A 38 8.47 15.90 -16.84
N ALA A 39 7.40 15.20 -16.42
CA ALA A 39 6.63 15.55 -15.23
C ALA A 39 7.42 15.35 -13.93
N GLU A 40 8.07 14.20 -13.76
CA GLU A 40 8.95 13.89 -12.63
C GLU A 40 10.13 14.87 -12.57
N LEU A 41 10.72 15.18 -13.72
CA LEU A 41 11.78 16.17 -13.82
C LEU A 41 11.27 17.56 -13.45
N ALA A 42 10.06 17.94 -13.86
CA ALA A 42 9.45 19.20 -13.49
C ALA A 42 9.14 19.28 -11.98
N ALA A 43 8.65 18.20 -11.37
CA ALA A 43 8.40 18.12 -9.94
C ALA A 43 9.72 18.23 -9.15
N LEU A 44 10.75 17.51 -9.58
CA LEU A 44 12.09 17.58 -9.00
C LEU A 44 12.65 19.01 -9.09
N ARG A 45 12.48 19.71 -10.23
CA ARG A 45 12.89 21.11 -10.38
C ARG A 45 12.17 22.03 -9.40
N ARG A 46 10.84 21.87 -9.25
CA ARG A 46 10.06 22.67 -8.29
C ARG A 46 10.54 22.42 -6.87
N MET A 47 10.79 21.16 -6.50
CA MET A 47 11.33 20.80 -5.19
C MET A 47 12.68 21.45 -4.93
N LEU A 48 13.60 21.45 -5.91
CA LEU A 48 14.90 22.11 -5.79
C LEU A 48 14.77 23.62 -5.56
N VAL A 49 13.84 24.28 -6.27
CA VAL A 49 13.56 25.71 -6.08
C VAL A 49 12.93 25.98 -4.71
N ALA A 50 11.93 25.19 -4.31
CA ALA A 50 11.18 25.38 -3.07
C ALA A 50 12.04 25.09 -1.82
N SER A 51 12.99 24.17 -1.92
CA SER A 51 13.86 23.76 -0.81
C SER A 51 15.17 24.57 -0.74
N ARG A 52 15.36 25.59 -1.58
CA ARG A 52 16.63 26.33 -1.65
C ARG A 52 16.96 26.99 -0.31
N GLY A 53 18.13 26.70 0.23
CA GLY A 53 18.57 27.21 1.55
C GLY A 53 17.99 26.47 2.75
N CYS A 54 17.19 25.43 2.53
CA CYS A 54 16.66 24.54 3.55
C CYS A 54 17.15 23.12 3.30
N PHE A 55 17.41 22.38 4.38
CA PHE A 55 17.69 20.95 4.25
C PHE A 55 16.40 20.21 3.86
N SER A 56 16.50 19.36 2.83
CA SER A 56 15.51 18.34 2.52
C SER A 56 16.21 17.10 1.98
N LEU A 57 15.72 15.91 2.33
CA LEU A 57 16.27 14.65 1.85
C LEU A 57 15.31 14.04 0.84
N SER A 58 15.76 13.77 -0.39
CA SER A 58 14.89 13.20 -1.42
C SER A 58 15.58 12.04 -2.14
N PHE A 59 14.79 11.18 -2.75
CA PHE A 59 15.28 10.04 -3.53
C PHE A 59 14.81 10.15 -4.99
N ALA A 60 15.73 9.99 -5.93
CA ALA A 60 15.45 9.92 -7.36
C ALA A 60 15.81 8.52 -7.85
N VAL A 61 14.80 7.67 -8.00
CA VAL A 61 14.96 6.26 -8.34
C VAL A 61 15.06 6.11 -9.85
N CYS A 62 16.14 5.50 -10.35
CA CYS A 62 16.36 5.27 -11.76
C CYS A 62 17.26 4.04 -11.99
N ASP A 63 16.70 2.98 -12.58
CA ASP A 63 17.45 1.74 -12.87
C ASP A 63 18.37 1.87 -14.09
N ASP A 64 18.04 2.75 -15.05
CA ASP A 64 18.87 3.01 -16.21
C ASP A 64 19.93 4.08 -15.90
N ARG A 65 21.18 3.65 -15.72
CA ARG A 65 22.31 4.55 -15.45
C ARG A 65 22.56 5.58 -16.56
N GLY A 66 22.28 5.24 -17.82
CA GLY A 66 22.44 6.16 -18.94
C GLY A 66 21.45 7.31 -18.87
N LEU A 67 20.17 6.99 -18.66
CA LEU A 67 19.10 7.96 -18.43
C LEU A 67 19.38 8.82 -17.19
N ARG A 68 19.72 8.19 -16.06
CA ARG A 68 20.06 8.88 -14.81
C ARG A 68 21.15 9.93 -15.04
N ASN A 69 22.25 9.53 -15.68
CA ASN A 69 23.39 10.43 -15.92
C ASN A 69 23.01 11.59 -16.84
N GLU A 70 22.17 11.35 -17.85
CA GLU A 70 21.67 12.39 -18.75
C GLU A 70 20.73 13.38 -18.02
N LEU A 71 19.82 12.89 -17.18
CA LEU A 71 18.92 13.72 -16.38
C LEU A 71 19.70 14.57 -15.36
N VAL A 72 20.65 13.96 -14.65
CA VAL A 72 21.55 14.65 -13.72
C VAL A 72 22.34 15.73 -14.44
N ARG A 73 22.90 15.44 -15.62
CA ARG A 73 23.64 16.40 -16.45
C ARG A 73 22.77 17.61 -16.77
N ARG A 74 21.55 17.39 -17.27
CA ARG A 74 20.60 18.47 -17.60
C ARG A 74 20.19 19.30 -16.39
N LEU A 75 19.96 18.66 -15.24
CA LEU A 75 19.66 19.39 -14.01
C LEU A 75 20.83 20.25 -13.57
N CYS A 76 22.07 19.77 -13.68
CA CYS A 76 23.26 20.58 -13.37
C CYS A 76 23.44 21.75 -14.35
N GLU A 77 22.99 21.62 -15.60
CA GLU A 77 22.98 22.74 -16.56
C GLU A 77 21.96 23.81 -16.18
N ASP A 78 20.78 23.40 -15.72
CA ASP A 78 19.71 24.32 -15.33
C ASP A 78 19.91 24.92 -13.93
N PHE A 79 20.64 24.21 -13.06
CA PHE A 79 20.95 24.59 -11.68
C PHE A 79 22.46 24.43 -11.43
N PRO A 80 23.29 25.43 -11.82
CA PRO A 80 24.75 25.35 -11.70
C PRO A 80 25.26 25.28 -10.25
N GLY A 81 24.39 25.53 -9.26
CA GLY A 81 24.69 25.36 -7.84
C GLY A 81 24.61 23.91 -7.33
N ILE A 82 24.26 22.92 -8.17
CA ILE A 82 24.25 21.51 -7.79
C ILE A 82 25.68 20.96 -7.69
N SER A 83 26.03 20.37 -6.55
CA SER A 83 27.25 19.57 -6.39
C SER A 83 26.93 18.08 -6.48
N THR A 84 27.59 17.36 -7.39
CA THR A 84 27.42 15.90 -7.55
C THR A 84 28.52 15.12 -6.82
N VAL A 85 28.12 14.09 -6.08
CA VAL A 85 29.00 13.19 -5.34
C VAL A 85 28.69 11.76 -5.76
N ALA A 86 29.47 11.22 -6.69
CA ALA A 86 29.44 9.81 -7.05
C ALA A 86 30.24 8.98 -6.03
N LEU A 87 29.61 7.91 -5.52
CA LEU A 87 30.17 7.04 -4.49
C LEU A 87 31.03 5.94 -5.11
N ASP A 88 32.17 5.66 -4.46
CA ASP A 88 33.03 4.54 -4.86
C ASP A 88 32.43 3.21 -4.34
N PRO A 89 32.66 2.08 -5.03
CA PRO A 89 32.18 0.78 -4.57
C PRO A 89 32.63 0.45 -3.14
N GLY A 90 31.70 -0.04 -2.32
CA GLY A 90 31.96 -0.40 -0.92
C GLY A 90 32.20 0.79 0.02
N THR A 91 31.70 1.99 -0.31
CA THR A 91 31.78 3.17 0.58
C THR A 91 31.02 2.89 1.88
N PRO A 92 31.70 2.81 3.04
CA PRO A 92 31.05 2.42 4.29
C PRO A 92 30.32 3.58 4.98
N ASP A 93 30.74 4.82 4.75
CA ASP A 93 30.17 6.02 5.37
C ASP A 93 29.93 7.09 4.30
N VAL A 94 28.69 7.15 3.82
CA VAL A 94 28.26 8.05 2.75
C VAL A 94 28.30 9.51 3.20
N TYR A 95 27.85 9.79 4.43
CA TYR A 95 27.80 11.15 4.96
C TYR A 95 29.20 11.77 5.00
N ARG A 96 30.18 11.03 5.52
CA ARG A 96 31.57 11.50 5.58
C ARG A 96 32.11 11.82 4.19
N VAL A 97 31.87 10.96 3.20
CA VAL A 97 32.32 11.20 1.81
C VAL A 97 31.67 12.45 1.24
N VAL A 98 30.36 12.62 1.42
CA VAL A 98 29.66 13.82 0.95
C VAL A 98 30.20 15.06 1.64
N ARG A 99 30.27 15.07 2.97
CA ARG A 99 30.81 16.19 3.75
C ARG A 99 32.23 16.57 3.30
N ASP A 100 33.12 15.59 3.15
CA ASP A 100 34.52 15.83 2.79
C ASP A 100 34.64 16.40 1.36
N ARG A 101 33.76 16.00 0.42
CA ARG A 101 33.69 16.60 -0.92
C ARG A 101 33.07 17.99 -0.94
N LEU A 102 32.26 18.34 0.06
CA LEU A 102 31.64 19.67 0.18
C LEU A 102 32.48 20.65 1.02
N LEU A 103 33.64 20.24 1.53
CA LEU A 103 34.52 21.13 2.28
C LEU A 103 34.97 22.32 1.41
N GLY A 104 34.63 23.52 1.85
CA GLY A 104 34.95 24.77 1.15
C GLY A 104 34.00 25.12 0.01
N THR A 105 32.91 24.38 -0.18
CA THR A 105 31.84 24.71 -1.12
C THR A 105 30.54 25.05 -0.38
N GLN A 106 29.69 25.88 -1.01
CA GLN A 106 28.33 26.14 -0.54
C GLN A 106 27.36 25.76 -1.67
N PRO A 107 27.04 24.46 -1.80
CA PRO A 107 26.12 24.01 -2.84
C PRO A 107 24.71 24.55 -2.59
N GLU A 108 23.99 24.85 -3.66
CA GLU A 108 22.56 25.12 -3.59
C GLU A 108 21.74 23.82 -3.50
N ALA A 109 22.34 22.71 -3.91
CA ALA A 109 21.78 21.36 -3.82
C ALA A 109 22.91 20.31 -3.95
N VAL A 110 22.71 19.12 -3.39
CA VAL A 110 23.69 18.03 -3.43
C VAL A 110 23.06 16.78 -4.04
N PHE A 111 23.66 16.24 -5.08
CA PHE A 111 23.23 14.98 -5.69
C PHE A 111 24.21 13.87 -5.33
N VAL A 112 23.72 12.86 -4.61
CA VAL A 112 24.51 11.67 -4.27
C VAL A 112 24.20 10.59 -5.31
N LEU A 113 25.21 10.11 -6.02
CA LEU A 113 25.05 9.17 -7.13
C LEU A 113 25.68 7.82 -6.79
N ASP A 114 25.18 6.76 -7.43
CA ASP A 114 25.76 5.41 -7.42
C ASP A 114 25.77 4.74 -6.03
N LEU A 115 24.76 4.99 -5.19
CA LEU A 115 24.64 4.28 -3.90
C LEU A 115 24.65 2.77 -4.08
N GLU A 116 24.05 2.28 -5.18
CA GLU A 116 23.98 0.86 -5.51
C GLU A 116 25.36 0.21 -5.71
N ALA A 117 26.43 0.98 -5.95
CA ALA A 117 27.80 0.47 -5.97
C ALA A 117 28.31 0.05 -4.57
N SER A 118 27.72 0.59 -3.51
CA SER A 118 28.07 0.29 -2.11
C SER A 118 27.08 -0.65 -1.43
N VAL A 119 25.95 -0.96 -2.09
CA VAL A 119 24.94 -1.91 -1.61
C VAL A 119 24.66 -2.98 -2.68
N PRO A 120 25.66 -3.82 -3.02
CA PRO A 120 25.48 -4.81 -4.08
C PRO A 120 24.39 -5.83 -3.72
N PHE A 121 23.64 -6.25 -4.73
CA PHE A 121 22.58 -7.26 -4.58
C PHE A 121 23.14 -8.55 -3.93
N GLN A 122 22.45 -9.06 -2.90
CA GLN A 122 22.79 -10.30 -2.14
C GLN A 122 24.04 -10.25 -1.26
N ALA A 123 24.49 -9.09 -0.78
CA ALA A 123 25.48 -9.07 0.29
C ALA A 123 24.89 -9.56 1.63
N GLU A 124 25.69 -10.29 2.41
CA GLU A 124 25.31 -10.74 3.77
C GLU A 124 25.25 -9.58 4.78
N ASP A 125 25.94 -8.48 4.49
CA ASP A 125 26.00 -7.30 5.36
C ASP A 125 26.14 -5.99 4.56
N TYR A 126 25.53 -4.91 5.06
CA TYR A 126 25.55 -3.57 4.47
C TYR A 126 26.00 -2.50 5.48
N PRO A 127 27.32 -2.36 5.73
CA PRO A 127 27.86 -1.30 6.60
C PRO A 127 27.39 0.10 6.20
N THR A 128 27.25 0.34 4.89
CA THR A 128 26.76 1.59 4.30
C THR A 128 25.36 1.95 4.76
N LEU A 129 24.43 0.99 4.81
CA LEU A 129 23.04 1.23 5.21
C LEU A 129 22.93 1.52 6.70
N ARG A 130 23.68 0.80 7.53
CA ARG A 130 23.81 1.13 8.97
C ARG A 130 24.35 2.52 9.19
N ALA A 131 25.39 2.90 8.45
CA ALA A 131 25.98 4.23 8.54
C ALA A 131 24.97 5.32 8.15
N LEU A 132 24.24 5.13 7.04
CA LEU A 132 23.14 6.03 6.64
C LEU A 132 22.13 6.20 7.77
N ASN A 133 21.65 5.09 8.35
CA ASN A 133 20.69 5.11 9.46
C ASN A 133 21.21 5.89 10.68
N SER A 134 22.48 5.67 11.05
CA SER A 134 23.11 6.36 12.18
C SER A 134 23.46 7.83 11.91
N SER A 135 23.55 8.24 10.64
CA SER A 135 23.99 9.57 10.24
C SER A 135 22.86 10.56 9.98
N ARG A 136 21.58 10.16 10.10
CA ARG A 136 20.41 10.92 9.61
C ARG A 136 20.40 12.40 10.04
N GLU A 137 20.67 12.69 11.31
CA GLU A 137 20.65 14.04 11.91
C GLU A 137 21.87 14.86 11.49
N LEU A 138 22.94 14.21 11.01
CA LEU A 138 24.16 14.87 10.58
C LEU A 138 23.98 15.60 9.23
N TRP A 139 22.92 15.29 8.48
CA TRP A 139 22.64 15.89 7.18
C TRP A 139 21.96 17.26 7.28
N GLU A 140 21.20 17.53 8.36
CA GLU A 140 20.45 18.78 8.58
C GLU A 140 21.30 20.06 8.45
N PRO A 141 22.55 20.13 8.96
CA PRO A 141 23.37 21.34 8.87
C PRO A 141 23.73 21.75 7.44
N LEU A 142 23.59 20.87 6.43
CA LEU A 142 23.92 21.18 5.04
C LEU A 142 23.06 22.32 4.45
N SER A 143 21.90 22.62 5.06
CA SER A 143 21.04 23.77 4.68
C SER A 143 20.73 23.84 3.16
N CYS A 144 20.70 22.69 2.49
CA CYS A 144 20.38 22.55 1.08
C CYS A 144 19.71 21.20 0.81
N PRO A 145 18.93 21.07 -0.27
CA PRO A 145 18.35 19.80 -0.68
C PRO A 145 19.44 18.78 -1.04
N VAL A 146 19.28 17.56 -0.53
CA VAL A 146 20.12 16.40 -0.83
C VAL A 146 19.27 15.36 -1.55
N VAL A 147 19.64 15.03 -2.79
CA VAL A 147 18.93 14.07 -3.63
C VAL A 147 19.80 12.85 -3.89
N PHE A 148 19.38 11.69 -3.41
CA PHE A 148 20.05 10.44 -3.71
C PHE A 148 19.49 9.84 -5.01
N TRP A 149 20.37 9.66 -5.99
CA TRP A 149 20.07 8.99 -7.25
C TRP A 149 20.55 7.55 -7.20
N LEU A 150 19.62 6.60 -7.28
CA LEU A 150 19.89 5.19 -7.04
C LEU A 150 18.91 4.26 -7.77
N ALA A 151 19.30 2.99 -7.93
CA ALA A 151 18.46 1.97 -8.54
C ALA A 151 17.32 1.52 -7.61
N SER A 152 16.20 1.06 -8.17
CA SER A 152 15.00 0.63 -7.45
C SER A 152 15.29 -0.40 -6.36
N TYR A 153 16.17 -1.36 -6.63
CA TYR A 153 16.57 -2.37 -5.64
C TYR A 153 17.35 -1.75 -4.46
N ALA A 154 18.19 -0.75 -4.73
CA ALA A 154 18.91 -0.05 -3.66
C ALA A 154 17.95 0.80 -2.81
N ALA A 155 16.87 1.33 -3.42
CA ALA A 155 15.83 2.05 -2.70
C ALA A 155 15.14 1.12 -1.69
N ALA A 156 14.76 -0.07 -2.14
CA ALA A 156 14.16 -1.10 -1.30
C ALA A 156 15.10 -1.54 -0.17
N LEU A 157 16.40 -1.68 -0.44
CA LEU A 157 17.39 -1.99 0.60
C LEU A 157 17.52 -0.86 1.63
N VAL A 158 17.56 0.41 1.21
CA VAL A 158 17.57 1.55 2.14
C VAL A 158 16.29 1.56 2.98
N ALA A 159 15.12 1.33 2.36
CA ALA A 159 13.85 1.28 3.07
C ALA A 159 13.81 0.17 4.14
N GLY A 160 14.31 -1.02 3.81
CA GLY A 160 14.29 -2.17 4.72
C GLY A 160 15.41 -2.20 5.76
N GLN A 161 16.60 -1.70 5.44
CA GLN A 161 17.80 -1.86 6.28
C GLN A 161 18.34 -0.53 6.86
N ALA A 162 17.79 0.61 6.42
CA ALA A 162 18.04 1.92 7.00
C ALA A 162 16.71 2.70 7.18
N PRO A 163 15.74 2.13 7.94
CA PRO A 163 14.37 2.64 7.99
C PRO A 163 14.27 4.05 8.58
N ASP A 164 15.12 4.43 9.52
CA ASP A 164 15.10 5.78 10.09
C ASP A 164 15.60 6.82 9.08
N PHE A 165 16.62 6.46 8.29
CA PHE A 165 17.09 7.32 7.20
C PHE A 165 16.04 7.43 6.09
N TRP A 166 15.39 6.32 5.74
CA TRP A 166 14.34 6.29 4.73
C TRP A 166 13.08 7.08 5.13
N ARG A 167 12.71 7.05 6.41
CA ARG A 167 11.62 7.87 6.97
C ARG A 167 11.94 9.36 6.97
N TYR A 168 13.22 9.73 6.98
CA TYR A 168 13.66 11.13 6.89
C TYR A 168 13.46 11.76 5.50
N ARG A 169 13.01 10.98 4.51
CA ARG A 169 12.79 11.47 3.15
C ARG A 169 11.58 12.40 3.08
N SER A 170 11.76 13.53 2.42
CA SER A 170 10.71 14.48 2.07
C SER A 170 10.00 14.10 0.77
N HIS A 171 10.73 13.58 -0.23
CA HIS A 171 10.16 13.24 -1.54
C HIS A 171 10.83 12.00 -2.16
N GLN A 172 10.10 11.34 -3.05
CA GLN A 172 10.61 10.29 -3.93
C GLN A 172 10.14 10.55 -5.37
N PHE A 173 11.08 10.50 -6.31
CA PHE A 173 10.89 10.67 -7.74
C PHE A 173 11.28 9.39 -8.47
N GLU A 174 10.60 9.04 -9.55
CA GLU A 174 10.84 7.80 -10.28
C GLU A 174 11.06 8.03 -11.78
N PHE A 175 12.27 7.74 -12.26
CA PHE A 175 12.68 7.86 -13.64
C PHE A 175 12.89 6.48 -14.26
N VAL A 176 12.06 6.14 -15.23
CA VAL A 176 12.13 4.84 -15.94
C VAL A 176 12.46 5.11 -17.40
N ALA A 177 13.40 4.34 -17.97
CA ALA A 177 13.69 4.38 -19.41
C ALA A 177 12.46 3.93 -20.22
N ASP A 178 12.36 4.38 -21.48
CA ASP A 178 11.23 4.07 -22.36
C ASP A 178 10.86 2.58 -22.30
N PRO A 179 9.56 2.24 -22.17
CA PRO A 179 9.16 0.87 -21.89
C PRO A 179 9.48 -0.06 -23.07
N LYS A 180 10.08 -1.22 -22.76
CA LYS A 180 9.80 -2.45 -23.52
C LYS A 180 8.28 -2.66 -23.56
N PRO A 181 7.73 -3.32 -24.61
CA PRO A 181 6.29 -3.39 -24.84
C PRO A 181 5.49 -3.77 -23.58
N LEU A 182 4.32 -3.15 -23.47
CA LEU A 182 3.35 -3.16 -22.37
C LEU A 182 2.92 -4.54 -21.82
N SER A 183 3.44 -5.64 -22.34
CA SER A 183 3.11 -7.02 -21.96
C SER A 183 3.87 -7.53 -20.73
N GLU A 184 4.91 -6.85 -20.24
CA GLU A 184 5.77 -7.37 -19.15
C GLU A 184 5.71 -6.60 -17.82
N ALA A 185 4.91 -5.53 -17.69
CA ALA A 185 4.76 -4.78 -16.43
C ALA A 185 3.30 -4.80 -15.95
N ILE A 186 2.85 -5.98 -15.51
CA ILE A 186 1.51 -6.18 -14.94
C ILE A 186 1.57 -6.29 -13.39
N SER A 187 2.71 -6.72 -12.82
CA SER A 187 2.89 -6.83 -11.36
C SER A 187 3.09 -5.50 -10.62
N ASP A 188 3.24 -4.39 -11.32
CA ASP A 188 3.52 -3.06 -10.70
C ASP A 188 2.26 -2.33 -10.21
N LEU A 189 1.06 -2.83 -10.55
CA LEU A 189 -0.23 -2.24 -10.16
C LEU A 189 -0.98 -3.05 -9.10
N SER A 190 -0.55 -4.28 -8.83
CA SER A 190 -0.93 -5.02 -7.63
C SER A 190 -0.15 -4.43 -6.45
N VAL A 191 -0.60 -3.27 -5.96
CA VAL A 191 0.07 -2.59 -4.85
C VAL A 191 -0.29 -3.33 -3.56
N GLU A 192 0.72 -3.94 -2.93
CA GLU A 192 0.65 -4.30 -1.52
C GLU A 192 0.90 -3.01 -0.73
N PHE A 193 -0.10 -2.57 0.05
CA PHE A 193 -0.08 -1.29 0.76
C PHE A 193 0.58 -1.36 2.15
N ASP A 194 1.45 -2.35 2.36
CA ASP A 194 2.01 -2.68 3.66
C ASP A 194 2.86 -1.53 4.24
N LEU A 195 3.45 -0.71 3.37
CA LEU A 195 4.22 0.46 3.79
C LEU A 195 3.30 1.61 4.24
N GLU A 196 2.19 1.82 3.56
CA GLU A 196 1.20 2.85 3.91
C GLU A 196 0.44 2.51 5.19
N ASP A 197 0.20 1.22 5.45
CA ASP A 197 -0.47 0.73 6.65
C ASP A 197 0.33 0.96 7.92
N ALA A 198 1.65 0.88 7.81
CA ALA A 198 2.60 1.16 8.87
C ALA A 198 2.77 2.66 9.18
N LEU A 199 2.26 3.57 8.34
CA LEU A 199 2.36 5.01 8.60
C LEU A 199 1.47 5.42 9.79
N PRO A 200 1.95 6.32 10.66
CA PRO A 200 1.10 7.00 11.63
C PRO A 200 -0.08 7.71 10.95
N PHE A 201 -1.20 7.84 11.68
CA PHE A 201 -2.41 8.45 11.17
C PHE A 201 -2.19 9.85 10.56
N GLU A 202 -1.37 10.68 11.20
CA GLU A 202 -1.07 12.04 10.72
C GLU A 202 -0.28 12.04 9.40
N GLU A 203 0.64 11.09 9.22
CA GLU A 203 1.42 10.96 7.99
C GLU A 203 0.55 10.50 6.82
N LYS A 204 -0.44 9.65 7.07
CA LYS A 204 -1.45 9.24 6.08
C LYS A 204 -2.23 10.44 5.55
N LEU A 205 -2.56 11.42 6.39
CA LEU A 205 -3.27 12.64 5.96
C LEU A 205 -2.43 13.50 5.01
N PHE A 206 -1.13 13.63 5.25
CA PHE A 206 -0.23 14.35 4.35
C PHE A 206 -0.14 13.63 3.00
N ARG A 207 0.01 12.30 3.03
CA ARG A 207 0.07 11.49 1.81
C ARG A 207 -1.21 11.56 0.99
N ILE A 208 -2.37 11.59 1.64
CA ILE A 208 -3.66 11.84 1.00
C ILE A 208 -3.64 13.16 0.22
N ALA A 209 -3.22 14.26 0.87
CA ALA A 209 -3.21 15.58 0.23
C ALA A 209 -2.28 15.61 -1.00
N GLU A 210 -1.11 14.98 -0.88
CA GLU A 210 -0.16 14.85 -1.99
C GLU A 210 -0.76 14.07 -3.18
N LEU A 211 -1.43 12.94 -2.92
CA LEU A 211 -2.06 12.12 -3.96
C LEU A 211 -3.27 12.81 -4.59
N GLU A 212 -4.07 13.53 -3.79
CA GLU A 212 -5.16 14.38 -4.28
C GLU A 212 -4.64 15.42 -5.27
N GLU A 213 -3.54 16.11 -4.94
CA GLU A 213 -2.90 17.10 -5.82
C GLU A 213 -2.37 16.46 -7.11
N ARG A 214 -1.65 15.34 -7.01
CA ARG A 214 -1.15 14.58 -8.18
C ARG A 214 -2.28 14.17 -9.13
N LEU A 215 -3.40 13.70 -8.59
CA LEU A 215 -4.57 13.32 -9.39
C LEU A 215 -5.31 14.52 -9.99
N GLN A 216 -5.30 15.66 -9.30
CA GLN A 216 -5.81 16.91 -9.86
C GLN A 216 -4.96 17.38 -11.05
N GLU A 217 -3.62 17.28 -10.97
CA GLU A 217 -2.70 17.60 -12.07
C GLU A 217 -2.85 16.63 -13.26
N ALA A 218 -3.07 15.34 -13.00
CA ALA A 218 -3.31 14.33 -14.03
C ALA A 218 -4.60 14.58 -14.85
N GLY A 219 -5.53 15.37 -14.30
CA GLY A 219 -6.78 15.74 -14.94
C GLY A 219 -7.86 14.65 -14.85
N ARG A 220 -9.04 14.94 -15.42
CA ARG A 220 -10.21 14.05 -15.32
C ARG A 220 -10.12 12.79 -16.18
N GLU A 221 -9.32 12.83 -17.23
CA GLU A 221 -9.00 11.68 -18.08
C GLU A 221 -7.48 11.70 -18.31
N PRO A 222 -6.70 10.93 -17.52
CA PRO A 222 -5.26 10.88 -17.70
C PRO A 222 -4.93 10.30 -19.08
N SER A 223 -3.88 10.83 -19.72
CA SER A 223 -3.39 10.28 -20.98
C SER A 223 -2.93 8.84 -20.80
N ASN A 224 -2.90 8.04 -21.89
CA ASN A 224 -2.46 6.65 -21.86
C ASN A 224 -1.05 6.47 -21.25
N GLU A 225 -0.21 7.51 -21.32
CA GLU A 225 1.15 7.50 -20.78
C GLU A 225 1.18 7.61 -19.24
N ILE A 226 0.29 8.40 -18.65
CA ILE A 226 0.21 8.63 -17.20
C ILE A 226 -0.80 7.68 -16.54
N LEU A 227 -1.70 7.09 -17.32
CA LEU A 227 -2.80 6.26 -16.81
C LEU A 227 -2.35 5.14 -15.85
N PRO A 228 -1.29 4.34 -16.10
CA PRO A 228 -0.84 3.35 -15.11
C PRO A 228 -0.53 3.98 -13.75
N HIS A 229 0.15 5.12 -13.73
CA HIS A 229 0.51 5.83 -12.49
C HIS A 229 -0.70 6.44 -11.81
N ALA A 230 -1.60 7.06 -12.59
CA ALA A 230 -2.85 7.58 -12.07
C ALA A 230 -3.70 6.49 -11.41
N LEU A 231 -3.73 5.28 -11.99
CA LEU A 231 -4.41 4.14 -11.37
C LEU A 231 -3.73 3.73 -10.05
N LYS A 232 -2.39 3.66 -10.01
CA LYS A 232 -1.65 3.39 -8.77
C LYS A 232 -1.97 4.42 -7.68
N TRP A 233 -1.92 5.70 -8.02
CA TRP A 233 -2.27 6.79 -7.09
C TRP A 233 -3.71 6.71 -6.62
N VAL A 234 -4.66 6.37 -7.50
CA VAL A 234 -6.05 6.17 -7.10
C VAL A 234 -6.18 5.00 -6.14
N TYR A 235 -5.52 3.87 -6.39
CA TYR A 235 -5.63 2.71 -5.50
C TYR A 235 -5.03 3.02 -4.11
N GLU A 236 -3.87 3.68 -4.07
CA GLU A 236 -3.24 4.14 -2.84
C GLU A 236 -4.10 5.18 -2.11
N LEU A 237 -4.63 6.17 -2.82
CA LEU A 237 -5.49 7.19 -2.24
C LEU A 237 -6.78 6.59 -1.69
N ALA A 238 -7.42 5.69 -2.44
CA ALA A 238 -8.63 5.00 -1.99
C ALA A 238 -8.36 4.14 -0.75
N HIS A 239 -7.18 3.52 -0.67
CA HIS A 239 -6.74 2.79 0.50
C HIS A 239 -6.56 3.68 1.73
N LEU A 240 -5.90 4.83 1.58
CA LEU A 240 -5.70 5.80 2.65
C LEU A 240 -7.02 6.46 3.09
N TYR A 241 -7.92 6.73 2.15
CA TYR A 241 -9.27 7.19 2.46
C TYR A 241 -10.05 6.17 3.28
N ARG A 242 -9.94 4.87 2.95
CA ARG A 242 -10.53 3.80 3.77
C ARG A 242 -10.04 3.88 5.22
N HIS A 243 -8.72 4.01 5.41
CA HIS A 243 -8.09 4.17 6.73
C HIS A 243 -8.44 5.47 7.45
N SER A 244 -8.89 6.49 6.72
CA SER A 244 -9.34 7.76 7.28
C SER A 244 -10.86 7.84 7.44
N ASN A 245 -11.59 6.72 7.29
CA ASN A 245 -13.06 6.67 7.34
C ASN A 245 -13.75 7.58 6.28
N ARG A 246 -13.12 7.73 5.10
CA ARG A 246 -13.55 8.53 3.94
C ARG A 246 -14.01 7.63 2.78
N PHE A 247 -14.94 6.71 3.07
CA PHE A 247 -15.36 5.66 2.12
C PHE A 247 -16.01 6.22 0.83
N GLY A 248 -16.74 7.34 0.94
CA GLY A 248 -17.40 7.97 -0.22
C GLY A 248 -16.40 8.48 -1.25
N GLU A 249 -15.36 9.18 -0.80
CA GLU A 249 -14.29 9.65 -1.68
C GLU A 249 -13.50 8.48 -2.30
N ALA A 250 -13.23 7.43 -1.52
CA ALA A 250 -12.60 6.22 -2.04
C ALA A 250 -13.41 5.59 -3.18
N GLU A 251 -14.74 5.51 -3.05
CA GLU A 251 -15.60 4.92 -4.06
C GLU A 251 -15.61 5.74 -5.35
N GLU A 252 -15.69 7.06 -5.22
CA GLU A 252 -15.68 7.98 -6.37
C GLU A 252 -14.43 7.77 -7.22
N TRP A 253 -13.26 7.69 -6.59
CA TRP A 253 -12.00 7.45 -7.29
C TRP A 253 -11.90 6.03 -7.87
N LEU A 254 -12.28 4.99 -7.12
CA LEU A 254 -12.21 3.61 -7.63
C LEU A 254 -13.15 3.38 -8.82
N ARG A 255 -14.33 4.01 -8.83
CA ARG A 255 -15.23 3.97 -9.99
C ARG A 255 -14.62 4.69 -11.20
N ARG A 256 -13.93 5.82 -11.01
CA ARG A 256 -13.18 6.49 -12.08
C ARG A 256 -12.04 5.63 -12.62
N ALA A 257 -11.25 5.03 -11.72
CA ALA A 257 -10.17 4.13 -12.11
C ALA A 257 -10.67 2.95 -12.94
N LEU A 258 -11.80 2.35 -12.56
CA LEU A 258 -12.42 1.29 -13.35
C LEU A 258 -12.83 1.79 -14.74
N GLN A 259 -13.48 2.94 -14.85
CA GLN A 259 -13.84 3.53 -16.14
C GLN A 259 -12.61 3.81 -17.02
N TRP A 260 -11.54 4.37 -16.44
CA TRP A 260 -10.30 4.63 -17.16
C TRP A 260 -9.65 3.33 -17.66
N ALA A 261 -9.59 2.30 -16.82
CA ALA A 261 -9.03 0.99 -17.17
C ALA A 261 -9.84 0.32 -18.28
N GLU A 262 -11.18 0.31 -18.18
CA GLU A 262 -12.05 -0.27 -19.21
C GLU A 262 -11.94 0.46 -20.55
N LYS A 263 -11.89 1.79 -20.54
CA LYS A 263 -11.79 2.61 -21.76
C LYS A 263 -10.44 2.42 -22.47
N SER A 264 -9.36 2.30 -21.70
CA SER A 264 -8.00 2.39 -22.26
C SER A 264 -7.32 1.04 -22.47
N TYR A 265 -7.56 0.07 -21.57
CA TYR A 265 -7.00 -1.28 -21.67
C TYR A 265 -8.02 -2.30 -22.19
N GLY A 266 -9.31 -2.00 -22.07
CA GLY A 266 -10.40 -2.90 -22.47
C GLY A 266 -11.02 -3.63 -21.28
N SER A 267 -12.26 -4.09 -21.46
CA SER A 267 -13.07 -4.69 -20.39
C SER A 267 -12.56 -6.04 -19.87
N SER A 268 -11.68 -6.72 -20.61
CA SER A 268 -11.14 -8.05 -20.28
C SER A 268 -9.62 -8.04 -20.08
N ALA A 269 -9.02 -6.86 -19.86
CA ALA A 269 -7.59 -6.75 -19.61
C ALA A 269 -7.27 -6.97 -18.11
N PRO A 270 -6.12 -7.58 -17.75
CA PRO A 270 -5.71 -7.74 -16.36
C PRO A 270 -5.70 -6.45 -15.53
N ARG A 271 -5.34 -5.31 -16.13
CA ARG A 271 -5.40 -4.02 -15.43
C ARG A 271 -6.82 -3.61 -15.03
N THR A 272 -7.82 -4.07 -15.76
CA THR A 272 -9.24 -3.91 -15.40
C THR A 272 -9.61 -4.82 -14.23
N ALA A 273 -9.05 -6.02 -14.13
CA ALA A 273 -9.24 -6.91 -12.97
C ALA A 273 -8.73 -6.27 -11.67
N ILE A 274 -7.59 -5.58 -11.70
CA ILE A 274 -7.07 -4.83 -10.54
C ILE A 274 -8.06 -3.74 -10.09
N ALA A 275 -8.61 -2.96 -11.02
CA ALA A 275 -9.61 -1.94 -10.69
C ALA A 275 -10.91 -2.54 -10.13
N LEU A 276 -11.38 -3.66 -10.69
CA LEU A 276 -12.55 -4.40 -10.21
C LEU A 276 -12.33 -4.90 -8.78
N ASN A 277 -11.17 -5.48 -8.49
CA ASN A 277 -10.83 -5.98 -7.16
C ASN A 277 -10.78 -4.88 -6.11
N ASN A 278 -10.14 -3.75 -6.41
CA ASN A 278 -10.08 -2.63 -5.47
C ASN A 278 -11.48 -2.07 -5.16
N LEU A 279 -12.32 -1.88 -6.19
CA LEU A 279 -13.71 -1.44 -5.97
C LEU A 279 -14.51 -2.48 -5.17
N ALA A 280 -14.35 -3.77 -5.46
CA ALA A 280 -15.04 -4.82 -4.72
C ALA A 280 -14.61 -4.90 -3.25
N GLN A 281 -13.33 -4.68 -2.95
CA GLN A 281 -12.84 -4.62 -1.58
C GLN A 281 -13.48 -3.46 -0.80
N LEU A 282 -13.60 -2.29 -1.41
CA LEU A 282 -14.30 -1.15 -0.80
C LEU A 282 -15.77 -1.47 -0.56
N LEU A 283 -16.46 -2.03 -1.57
CA LEU A 283 -17.86 -2.43 -1.45
C LEU A 283 -18.06 -3.44 -0.31
N LYS A 284 -17.16 -4.42 -0.17
CA LYS A 284 -17.14 -5.36 0.95
C LYS A 284 -17.00 -4.64 2.30
N ALA A 285 -16.08 -3.68 2.42
CA ALA A 285 -15.90 -2.90 3.64
C ALA A 285 -17.17 -2.11 4.03
N THR A 286 -17.94 -1.66 3.03
CA THR A 286 -19.24 -0.98 3.23
C THR A 286 -20.45 -1.93 3.25
N ASN A 287 -20.23 -3.24 3.42
CA ASN A 287 -21.28 -4.28 3.48
C ASN A 287 -22.14 -4.43 2.21
N ARG A 288 -21.67 -3.97 1.05
CA ARG A 288 -22.37 -4.07 -0.25
C ARG A 288 -21.96 -5.33 -1.00
N LEU A 289 -22.14 -6.48 -0.35
CA LEU A 289 -21.63 -7.78 -0.81
C LEU A 289 -22.23 -8.22 -2.15
N GLN A 290 -23.52 -7.92 -2.39
CA GLN A 290 -24.20 -8.22 -3.65
C GLN A 290 -23.62 -7.47 -4.85
N GLU A 291 -23.05 -6.28 -4.63
CA GLU A 291 -22.35 -5.52 -5.68
C GLU A 291 -20.88 -5.95 -5.81
N ALA A 292 -20.23 -6.32 -4.71
CA ALA A 292 -18.84 -6.77 -4.72
C ALA A 292 -18.64 -8.10 -5.44
N GLU A 293 -19.51 -9.09 -5.17
CA GLU A 293 -19.39 -10.46 -5.69
C GLU A 293 -19.27 -10.56 -7.23
N PRO A 294 -20.12 -9.91 -8.05
CA PRO A 294 -19.98 -9.97 -9.51
C PRO A 294 -18.70 -9.32 -10.02
N LEU A 295 -18.18 -8.28 -9.35
CA LEU A 295 -16.92 -7.64 -9.73
C LEU A 295 -15.73 -8.58 -9.48
N ILE A 296 -15.70 -9.27 -8.33
CA ILE A 296 -14.65 -10.24 -8.00
C ILE A 296 -14.69 -11.42 -8.97
N ARG A 297 -15.88 -11.96 -9.26
CA ARG A 297 -15.98 -13.06 -10.25
C ARG A 297 -15.48 -12.65 -11.62
N ARG A 298 -15.74 -11.41 -12.04
CA ARG A 298 -15.24 -10.88 -13.30
C ARG A 298 -13.72 -10.71 -13.27
N ALA A 299 -13.16 -10.20 -12.19
CA ALA A 299 -11.71 -10.10 -12.02
C ALA A 299 -11.04 -11.48 -12.08
N LEU A 300 -11.57 -12.45 -11.31
CA LEU A 300 -11.11 -13.84 -11.30
C LEU A 300 -11.10 -14.45 -12.71
N ALA A 301 -12.18 -14.28 -13.48
CA ALA A 301 -12.26 -14.81 -14.83
C ALA A 301 -11.24 -14.17 -15.79
N ILE A 302 -10.98 -12.87 -15.65
CA ILE A 302 -9.97 -12.15 -16.43
C ILE A 302 -8.57 -12.66 -16.09
N ASP A 303 -8.26 -12.79 -14.80
CA ASP A 303 -6.92 -13.17 -14.34
C ASP A 303 -6.64 -14.66 -14.62
N GLU A 304 -7.63 -15.55 -14.45
CA GLU A 304 -7.52 -16.96 -14.86
C GLU A 304 -7.29 -17.10 -16.38
N GLN A 305 -8.00 -16.31 -17.20
CA GLN A 305 -7.82 -16.33 -18.65
C GLN A 305 -6.45 -15.78 -19.08
N SER A 306 -5.94 -14.77 -18.38
CA SER A 306 -4.75 -14.03 -18.78
C SER A 306 -3.46 -14.68 -18.29
N PHE A 307 -3.47 -15.25 -17.09
CA PHE A 307 -2.26 -15.77 -16.43
C PHE A 307 -2.31 -17.27 -16.14
N GLY A 308 -3.49 -17.88 -16.24
CA GLY A 308 -3.71 -19.27 -15.88
C GLY A 308 -4.10 -19.46 -14.41
N PRO A 309 -4.57 -20.66 -14.04
CA PRO A 309 -5.24 -20.93 -12.78
C PRO A 309 -4.34 -20.89 -11.53
N GLU A 310 -3.02 -20.94 -11.70
CA GLU A 310 -2.04 -21.03 -10.60
C GLU A 310 -1.28 -19.71 -10.37
N HIS A 311 -1.80 -18.60 -10.89
CA HIS A 311 -1.17 -17.28 -10.76
C HIS A 311 -1.49 -16.62 -9.40
N PRO A 312 -0.56 -15.87 -8.79
CA PRO A 312 -0.82 -15.12 -7.55
C PRO A 312 -2.06 -14.23 -7.56
N ASP A 313 -2.33 -13.54 -8.68
CA ASP A 313 -3.55 -12.72 -8.79
C ASP A 313 -4.83 -13.56 -8.72
N VAL A 314 -4.82 -14.78 -9.27
CA VAL A 314 -5.94 -15.72 -9.14
C VAL A 314 -6.12 -16.14 -7.68
N ALA A 315 -5.02 -16.37 -6.94
CA ALA A 315 -5.10 -16.68 -5.51
C ALA A 315 -5.75 -15.53 -4.71
N ARG A 316 -5.36 -14.27 -4.99
CA ARG A 316 -5.98 -13.09 -4.39
C ARG A 316 -7.48 -13.04 -4.66
N ASP A 317 -7.87 -13.29 -5.89
CA ASP A 317 -9.27 -13.19 -6.32
C ASP A 317 -10.13 -14.31 -5.73
N LEU A 318 -9.59 -15.53 -5.67
CA LEU A 318 -10.19 -16.68 -4.97
C LEU A 318 -10.39 -16.38 -3.47
N ASN A 319 -9.37 -15.83 -2.81
CA ASN A 319 -9.44 -15.43 -1.41
C ASN A 319 -10.50 -14.34 -1.15
N ASN A 320 -10.57 -13.34 -2.03
CA ASN A 320 -11.58 -12.28 -1.96
C ASN A 320 -13.00 -12.83 -2.16
N LEU A 321 -13.19 -13.72 -3.15
CA LEU A 321 -14.47 -14.36 -3.40
C LEU A 321 -14.89 -15.24 -2.22
N ALA A 322 -13.97 -16.06 -1.69
CA ALA A 322 -14.22 -16.90 -0.52
C ALA A 322 -14.67 -16.08 0.69
N THR A 323 -14.08 -14.89 0.89
CA THR A 323 -14.49 -13.99 1.97
C THR A 323 -15.92 -13.50 1.79
N VAL A 324 -16.33 -13.10 0.58
CA VAL A 324 -17.71 -12.66 0.31
C VAL A 324 -18.70 -13.81 0.49
N LEU A 325 -18.34 -15.01 0.02
CA LEU A 325 -19.14 -16.22 0.21
C LEU A 325 -19.27 -16.59 1.68
N HIS A 326 -18.20 -16.46 2.47
CA HIS A 326 -18.22 -16.67 3.90
C HIS A 326 -19.19 -15.69 4.60
N ILE A 327 -19.07 -14.38 4.35
CA ILE A 327 -19.94 -13.38 4.99
C ILE A 327 -21.42 -13.58 4.58
N THR A 328 -21.67 -14.09 3.37
CA THR A 328 -23.02 -14.44 2.89
C THR A 328 -23.47 -15.86 3.27
N ASN A 329 -22.75 -16.52 4.19
CA ASN A 329 -23.04 -17.85 4.74
C ASN A 329 -23.07 -19.00 3.71
N ARG A 330 -22.32 -18.86 2.60
CA ARG A 330 -22.11 -19.89 1.56
C ARG A 330 -20.81 -20.65 1.82
N LEU A 331 -20.73 -21.27 2.99
CA LEU A 331 -19.49 -21.83 3.54
C LEU A 331 -18.92 -22.98 2.70
N GLU A 332 -19.79 -23.84 2.16
CA GLU A 332 -19.40 -24.98 1.30
C GLU A 332 -18.74 -24.54 0.00
N GLU A 333 -19.12 -23.38 -0.53
CA GLU A 333 -18.48 -22.79 -1.71
C GLU A 333 -17.20 -22.03 -1.35
N ALA A 334 -17.11 -21.47 -0.15
CA ALA A 334 -15.97 -20.68 0.29
C ALA A 334 -14.72 -21.52 0.63
N GLU A 335 -14.89 -22.64 1.35
CA GLU A 335 -13.76 -23.47 1.81
C GLU A 335 -12.82 -23.96 0.67
N PRO A 336 -13.31 -24.54 -0.44
CA PRO A 336 -12.42 -24.99 -1.51
C PRO A 336 -11.65 -23.84 -2.18
N LEU A 337 -12.27 -22.64 -2.28
CA LEU A 337 -11.62 -21.49 -2.89
C LEU A 337 -10.49 -20.94 -2.01
N ILE A 338 -10.70 -20.84 -0.69
CA ILE A 338 -9.66 -20.35 0.22
C ILE A 338 -8.50 -21.35 0.36
N ARG A 339 -8.78 -22.66 0.29
CA ARG A 339 -7.72 -23.69 0.29
C ARG A 339 -6.88 -23.62 -0.98
N ARG A 340 -7.51 -23.50 -2.15
CA ARG A 340 -6.80 -23.30 -3.42
C ARG A 340 -5.98 -22.01 -3.41
N ALA A 341 -6.53 -20.92 -2.89
CA ALA A 341 -5.79 -19.66 -2.73
C ALA A 341 -4.55 -19.83 -1.83
N LEU A 342 -4.69 -20.54 -0.71
CA LEU A 342 -3.59 -20.83 0.20
C LEU A 342 -2.49 -21.67 -0.47
N GLU A 343 -2.87 -22.73 -1.18
CA GLU A 343 -1.92 -23.60 -1.91
C GLU A 343 -1.12 -22.80 -2.95
N ILE A 344 -1.79 -21.99 -3.77
CA ILE A 344 -1.12 -21.13 -4.75
C ILE A 344 -0.21 -20.12 -4.04
N ALA A 345 -0.66 -19.49 -2.96
CA ALA A 345 0.14 -18.50 -2.23
C ALA A 345 1.41 -19.12 -1.63
N GLU A 346 1.30 -20.31 -1.04
CA GLU A 346 2.46 -21.05 -0.49
C GLU A 346 3.45 -21.46 -1.57
N GLU A 347 2.96 -21.94 -2.72
CA GLU A 347 3.82 -22.35 -3.84
C GLU A 347 4.52 -21.17 -4.52
N ARG A 348 3.85 -20.01 -4.63
CA ARG A 348 4.36 -18.86 -5.39
C ARG A 348 5.19 -17.90 -4.56
N HIS A 349 4.82 -17.68 -3.32
CA HIS A 349 5.49 -16.70 -2.45
C HIS A 349 6.32 -17.34 -1.34
N GLY A 350 6.11 -18.64 -1.09
CA GLY A 350 6.69 -19.35 0.05
C GLY A 350 5.81 -19.30 1.30
N PRO A 351 6.03 -20.23 2.24
CA PRO A 351 5.12 -20.47 3.37
C PRO A 351 5.09 -19.37 4.44
N GLU A 352 6.02 -18.41 4.39
CA GLU A 352 6.16 -17.34 5.38
C GLU A 352 5.79 -15.96 4.80
N HIS A 353 5.10 -15.91 3.67
CA HIS A 353 4.71 -14.64 3.03
C HIS A 353 3.40 -14.07 3.62
N PRO A 354 3.22 -12.75 3.75
CA PRO A 354 1.98 -12.12 4.23
C PRO A 354 0.70 -12.57 3.51
N ASN A 355 0.76 -12.80 2.20
CA ASN A 355 -0.37 -13.37 1.44
C ASN A 355 -0.81 -14.76 1.97
N VAL A 356 0.12 -15.59 2.46
CA VAL A 356 -0.19 -16.86 3.13
C VAL A 356 -0.89 -16.61 4.46
N ALA A 357 -0.43 -15.64 5.26
CA ALA A 357 -1.09 -15.26 6.51
C ALA A 357 -2.53 -14.79 6.29
N THR A 358 -2.78 -13.99 5.25
CA THR A 358 -4.13 -13.56 4.86
C THR A 358 -5.04 -14.77 4.57
N CYS A 359 -4.57 -15.73 3.76
CA CYS A 359 -5.34 -16.93 3.45
C CYS A 359 -5.58 -17.81 4.70
N LEU A 360 -4.56 -17.98 5.55
CA LEU A 360 -4.66 -18.74 6.80
C LEU A 360 -5.69 -18.16 7.75
N ASN A 361 -5.72 -16.83 7.92
CA ASN A 361 -6.70 -16.16 8.77
C ASN A 361 -8.14 -16.35 8.26
N ASN A 362 -8.36 -16.20 6.96
CA ASN A 362 -9.67 -16.36 6.36
C ASN A 362 -10.15 -17.83 6.47
N LEU A 363 -9.25 -18.79 6.28
CA LEU A 363 -9.54 -20.21 6.48
C LEU A 363 -9.82 -20.50 7.96
N ALA A 364 -9.03 -19.98 8.90
CA ALA A 364 -9.26 -20.14 10.33
C ALA A 364 -10.62 -19.60 10.76
N SER A 365 -11.03 -18.44 10.24
CA SER A 365 -12.34 -17.85 10.48
C SER A 365 -13.47 -18.73 9.95
N LEU A 366 -13.33 -19.28 8.73
CA LEU A 366 -14.29 -20.24 8.16
C LEU A 366 -14.39 -21.52 9.01
N LEU A 367 -13.24 -22.03 9.48
CA LEU A 367 -13.19 -23.19 10.37
C LEU A 367 -13.84 -22.90 11.72
N GLN A 368 -13.70 -21.68 12.24
CA GLN A 368 -14.35 -21.26 13.47
C GLN A 368 -15.88 -21.29 13.34
N VAL A 369 -16.45 -20.70 12.27
CA VAL A 369 -17.91 -20.69 12.07
C VAL A 369 -18.49 -22.08 11.78
N THR A 370 -17.67 -22.99 11.24
CA THR A 370 -18.03 -24.41 11.06
C THR A 370 -17.69 -25.29 12.27
N ASN A 371 -17.36 -24.67 13.42
CA ASN A 371 -17.06 -25.32 14.70
C ASN A 371 -15.87 -26.30 14.67
N ARG A 372 -14.92 -26.10 13.76
CA ARG A 372 -13.65 -26.84 13.63
C ARG A 372 -12.51 -26.10 14.35
N LEU A 373 -12.74 -25.79 15.63
CA LEU A 373 -11.87 -24.90 16.42
C LEU A 373 -10.43 -25.41 16.58
N GLN A 374 -10.23 -26.73 16.65
CA GLN A 374 -8.91 -27.35 16.75
C GLN A 374 -8.08 -27.19 15.47
N ASP A 375 -8.73 -27.12 14.31
CA ASP A 375 -8.06 -26.86 13.03
C ASP A 375 -7.78 -25.36 12.85
N ALA A 376 -8.66 -24.50 13.39
CA ALA A 376 -8.56 -23.04 13.26
C ALA A 376 -7.39 -22.45 14.06
N GLU A 377 -7.17 -22.87 15.30
CA GLU A 377 -6.13 -22.29 16.18
C GLU A 377 -4.71 -22.31 15.57
N PRO A 378 -4.19 -23.45 15.07
CA PRO A 378 -2.85 -23.47 14.51
C PRO A 378 -2.72 -22.55 13.28
N MET A 379 -3.78 -22.40 12.50
CA MET A 379 -3.80 -21.48 11.35
C MET A 379 -3.76 -20.02 11.79
N SER A 380 -4.60 -19.61 12.75
CA SER A 380 -4.56 -18.25 13.31
C SER A 380 -3.22 -17.91 13.94
N ARG A 381 -2.61 -18.85 14.68
CA ARG A 381 -1.29 -18.63 15.30
C ARG A 381 -0.17 -18.53 14.26
N ARG A 382 -0.22 -19.34 13.21
CA ARG A 382 0.77 -19.28 12.12
C ARG A 382 0.65 -17.97 11.36
N ALA A 383 -0.57 -17.52 11.07
CA ALA A 383 -0.78 -16.24 10.40
C ALA A 383 -0.23 -15.07 11.22
N LEU A 384 -0.55 -15.03 12.52
CA LEU A 384 -0.02 -14.02 13.44
C LEU A 384 1.52 -13.98 13.44
N ALA A 385 2.16 -15.15 13.50
CA ALA A 385 3.63 -15.23 13.50
C ALA A 385 4.26 -14.76 12.17
N ILE A 386 3.59 -15.00 11.04
CA ILE A 386 4.03 -14.52 9.73
C ILE A 386 3.89 -12.99 9.65
N ASP A 387 2.74 -12.44 10.02
CA ASP A 387 2.48 -11.00 9.95
C ASP A 387 3.35 -10.22 10.93
N GLU A 388 3.58 -10.74 12.15
CA GLU A 388 4.51 -10.12 13.11
C GLU A 388 5.95 -10.07 12.59
N ARG A 389 6.40 -11.12 11.88
CA ARG A 389 7.75 -11.16 11.32
C ARG A 389 7.88 -10.24 10.09
N SER A 390 6.84 -10.19 9.27
CA SER A 390 6.89 -9.51 7.97
C SER A 390 6.69 -8.00 8.10
N HIS A 391 5.76 -7.56 8.94
CA HIS A 391 5.41 -6.14 9.09
C HIS A 391 5.90 -5.53 10.42
N GLY A 392 6.25 -6.36 11.40
CA GLY A 392 6.55 -5.94 12.75
C GLY A 392 5.33 -5.98 13.68
N PRO A 393 5.56 -5.93 15.00
CA PRO A 393 4.54 -6.24 16.01
C PRO A 393 3.42 -5.20 16.16
N GLU A 394 3.60 -3.99 15.61
CA GLU A 394 2.66 -2.86 15.75
C GLU A 394 1.87 -2.60 14.46
N HIS A 395 1.87 -3.54 13.51
CA HIS A 395 1.16 -3.37 12.24
C HIS A 395 -0.34 -3.70 12.36
N PRO A 396 -1.26 -3.01 11.66
CA PRO A 396 -2.70 -3.32 11.71
C PRO A 396 -3.08 -4.75 11.29
N ASN A 397 -2.30 -5.38 10.40
CA ASN A 397 -2.48 -6.80 10.08
C ASN A 397 -2.26 -7.69 11.31
N VAL A 398 -1.31 -7.35 12.18
CA VAL A 398 -1.11 -8.05 13.46
C VAL A 398 -2.31 -7.82 14.39
N ALA A 399 -2.88 -6.62 14.45
CA ALA A 399 -4.09 -6.36 15.23
C ALA A 399 -5.30 -7.19 14.75
N ARG A 400 -5.48 -7.33 13.43
CA ARG A 400 -6.48 -8.21 12.82
C ARG A 400 -6.28 -9.67 13.27
N ASP A 401 -5.05 -10.15 13.24
CA ASP A 401 -4.69 -11.52 13.61
C ASP A 401 -4.89 -11.80 15.11
N LEU A 402 -4.49 -10.85 15.95
CA LEU A 402 -4.71 -10.88 17.40
C LEU A 402 -6.20 -10.97 17.73
N ASN A 403 -7.05 -10.17 17.08
CA ASN A 403 -8.50 -10.22 17.26
C ASN A 403 -9.10 -11.57 16.83
N ASN A 404 -8.66 -12.10 15.68
CA ASN A 404 -9.13 -13.40 15.18
C ASN A 404 -8.77 -14.53 16.16
N LEU A 405 -7.51 -14.56 16.61
CA LEU A 405 -7.06 -15.54 17.61
C LEU A 405 -7.80 -15.36 18.94
N ALA A 406 -8.00 -14.13 19.40
CA ALA A 406 -8.73 -13.86 20.63
C ALA A 406 -10.20 -14.31 20.56
N SER A 407 -10.88 -14.12 19.43
CA SER A 407 -12.24 -14.63 19.19
C SER A 407 -12.31 -16.15 19.35
N LEU A 408 -11.32 -16.86 18.80
CA LEU A 408 -11.22 -18.32 18.95
C LEU A 408 -10.98 -18.73 20.42
N LEU A 409 -10.12 -18.00 21.12
CA LEU A 409 -9.84 -18.22 22.54
C LEU A 409 -11.07 -17.95 23.41
N VAL A 410 -11.86 -16.91 23.11
CA VAL A 410 -13.15 -16.66 23.78
C VAL A 410 -14.12 -17.80 23.55
N THR A 411 -14.23 -18.27 22.30
CA THR A 411 -15.10 -19.40 21.92
C THR A 411 -14.71 -20.68 22.67
N THR A 412 -13.41 -20.88 22.92
CA THR A 412 -12.86 -22.01 23.69
C THR A 412 -12.74 -21.72 25.20
N SER A 413 -13.37 -20.65 25.71
CA SER A 413 -13.39 -20.25 27.12
C SER A 413 -12.02 -19.92 27.75
N ARG A 414 -11.00 -19.65 26.94
CA ARG A 414 -9.65 -19.24 27.35
C ARG A 414 -9.54 -17.71 27.50
N LEU A 415 -10.43 -17.14 28.32
CA LEU A 415 -10.63 -15.69 28.43
C LEU A 415 -9.38 -14.92 28.90
N GLN A 416 -8.59 -15.52 29.80
CA GLN A 416 -7.37 -14.93 30.34
C GLN A 416 -6.28 -14.77 29.28
N GLU A 417 -6.26 -15.63 28.27
CA GLU A 417 -5.35 -15.53 27.13
C GLU A 417 -5.88 -14.58 26.07
N ALA A 418 -7.20 -14.51 25.88
CA ALA A 418 -7.82 -13.64 24.88
C ALA A 418 -7.69 -12.15 25.21
N GLU A 419 -7.92 -11.77 26.48
CA GLU A 419 -7.97 -10.38 26.91
C GLU A 419 -6.71 -9.54 26.57
N PRO A 420 -5.47 -10.01 26.85
CA PRO A 420 -4.27 -9.24 26.48
C PRO A 420 -4.12 -9.09 24.96
N LEU A 421 -4.56 -10.06 24.16
CA LEU A 421 -4.49 -9.97 22.70
C LEU A 421 -5.44 -8.89 22.16
N ILE A 422 -6.68 -8.84 22.67
CA ILE A 422 -7.66 -7.81 22.27
C ILE A 422 -7.17 -6.42 22.68
N ARG A 423 -6.60 -6.27 23.88
CA ARG A 423 -6.06 -4.97 24.32
C ARG A 423 -4.89 -4.51 23.45
N ARG A 424 -4.01 -5.43 23.06
CA ARG A 424 -2.90 -5.11 22.16
C ARG A 424 -3.41 -4.72 20.77
N ALA A 425 -4.39 -5.46 20.23
CA ALA A 425 -5.00 -5.12 18.95
C ALA A 425 -5.65 -3.72 18.99
N LEU A 426 -6.40 -3.42 20.05
CA LEU A 426 -7.01 -2.10 20.26
C LEU A 426 -5.98 -0.97 20.25
N ALA A 427 -4.85 -1.16 20.95
CA ALA A 427 -3.80 -0.15 21.00
C ALA A 427 -3.15 0.09 19.63
N ILE A 428 -2.90 -0.99 18.87
CA ILE A 428 -2.35 -0.91 17.52
C ILE A 428 -3.32 -0.18 16.57
N ASP A 429 -4.59 -0.58 16.57
CA ASP A 429 -5.60 0.01 15.68
C ASP A 429 -5.89 1.48 16.06
N GLU A 430 -5.91 1.84 17.35
CA GLU A 430 -6.04 3.24 17.81
C GLU A 430 -4.87 4.10 17.33
N GLN A 431 -3.64 3.58 17.36
CA GLN A 431 -2.45 4.29 16.88
C GLN A 431 -2.43 4.44 15.36
N SER A 432 -2.82 3.39 14.61
CA SER A 432 -2.69 3.38 13.15
C SER A 432 -3.82 4.11 12.43
N PHE A 433 -5.05 4.02 12.95
CA PHE A 433 -6.24 4.58 12.30
C PHE A 433 -6.86 5.76 13.04
N GLY A 434 -6.45 6.00 14.30
CA GLY A 434 -7.08 6.97 15.17
C GLY A 434 -8.28 6.39 15.94
N PRO A 435 -8.72 7.07 17.01
CA PRO A 435 -9.65 6.52 18.01
C PRO A 435 -11.10 6.34 17.53
N GLU A 436 -11.47 6.93 16.39
CA GLU A 436 -12.82 6.95 15.81
C GLU A 436 -12.96 6.06 14.56
N HIS A 437 -12.00 5.16 14.30
CA HIS A 437 -12.02 4.27 13.14
C HIS A 437 -12.91 3.01 13.35
N PRO A 438 -13.60 2.48 12.33
CA PRO A 438 -14.46 1.30 12.47
C PRO A 438 -13.76 0.04 12.98
N ASP A 439 -12.47 -0.14 12.68
CA ASP A 439 -11.68 -1.26 13.20
C ASP A 439 -11.42 -1.13 14.71
N VAL A 440 -11.20 0.09 15.21
CA VAL A 440 -11.20 0.36 16.66
C VAL A 440 -12.55 0.03 17.29
N ALA A 441 -13.67 0.31 16.60
CA ALA A 441 -14.99 -0.10 17.09
C ALA A 441 -15.12 -1.63 17.22
N ARG A 442 -14.58 -2.40 16.27
CA ARG A 442 -14.56 -3.88 16.35
C ARG A 442 -13.82 -4.33 17.60
N ASP A 443 -12.65 -3.76 17.86
CA ASP A 443 -11.78 -4.14 18.96
C ASP A 443 -12.41 -3.81 20.31
N LEU A 444 -13.01 -2.62 20.42
CA LEU A 444 -13.81 -2.21 21.58
C LEU A 444 -14.99 -3.14 21.83
N ASN A 445 -15.68 -3.59 20.77
CA ASN A 445 -16.80 -4.53 20.89
C ASN A 445 -16.33 -5.92 21.36
N ASN A 446 -15.21 -6.41 20.82
CA ASN A 446 -14.61 -7.67 21.23
C ASN A 446 -14.21 -7.62 22.72
N LEU A 447 -13.57 -6.53 23.15
CA LEU A 447 -13.20 -6.33 24.54
C LEU A 447 -14.44 -6.21 25.44
N ALA A 448 -15.43 -5.44 25.03
CA ALA A 448 -16.68 -5.29 25.77
C ALA A 448 -17.41 -6.62 25.98
N SER A 449 -17.45 -7.48 24.95
CA SER A 449 -18.04 -8.81 25.04
C SER A 449 -17.30 -9.69 26.07
N LEU A 450 -15.97 -9.74 26.00
CA LEU A 450 -15.14 -10.47 26.98
C LEU A 450 -15.35 -9.94 28.41
N LEU A 451 -15.39 -8.62 28.58
CA LEU A 451 -15.65 -7.97 29.86
C LEU A 451 -17.05 -8.28 30.40
N GLY A 452 -18.05 -8.38 29.52
CA GLY A 452 -19.39 -8.85 29.86
C GLY A 452 -19.37 -10.27 30.43
N ILE A 453 -18.68 -11.19 29.74
CA ILE A 453 -18.52 -12.59 30.19
C ILE A 453 -17.81 -12.67 31.54
N THR A 454 -16.82 -11.80 31.78
CA THR A 454 -16.07 -11.73 33.05
C THR A 454 -16.74 -10.83 34.11
N ASN A 455 -17.99 -10.41 33.90
CA ASN A 455 -18.81 -9.61 34.80
C ASN A 455 -18.22 -8.22 35.16
N ARG A 456 -17.40 -7.64 34.28
CA ARG A 456 -16.86 -6.28 34.39
C ARG A 456 -17.75 -5.29 33.64
N LEU A 457 -19.04 -5.27 34.02
CA LEU A 457 -20.12 -4.68 33.22
C LEU A 457 -20.03 -3.16 33.01
N LEU A 458 -19.46 -2.42 33.96
CA LEU A 458 -19.27 -0.96 33.84
C LEU A 458 -18.32 -0.59 32.70
N GLU A 459 -17.18 -1.28 32.64
CA GLU A 459 -16.19 -1.10 31.57
C GLU A 459 -16.76 -1.59 30.24
N ALA A 460 -17.41 -2.77 30.24
CA ALA A 460 -18.05 -3.34 29.07
C ALA A 460 -19.08 -2.39 28.43
N GLU A 461 -19.95 -1.76 29.24
CA GLU A 461 -20.96 -0.80 28.77
C GLU A 461 -20.31 0.43 28.11
N SER A 462 -19.28 0.99 28.73
CA SER A 462 -18.57 2.15 28.18
C SER A 462 -17.96 1.84 26.80
N LEU A 463 -17.29 0.69 26.67
CA LEU A 463 -16.63 0.30 25.42
C LEU A 463 -17.64 -0.07 24.32
N SER A 464 -18.67 -0.85 24.66
CA SER A 464 -19.72 -1.24 23.69
C SER A 464 -20.54 -0.05 23.23
N ARG A 465 -20.82 0.93 24.11
CA ARG A 465 -21.47 2.19 23.72
C ARG A 465 -20.64 2.99 22.71
N ARG A 466 -19.33 3.11 22.95
CA ARG A 466 -18.39 3.80 22.06
C ARG A 466 -18.33 3.11 20.69
N SER A 467 -18.14 1.78 20.69
CA SER A 467 -18.17 0.96 19.48
C SER A 467 -19.46 1.15 18.67
N LEU A 468 -20.63 1.02 19.31
CA LEU A 468 -21.92 1.19 18.64
C LEU A 468 -22.09 2.60 18.05
N ALA A 469 -21.67 3.64 18.79
CA ALA A 469 -21.75 5.02 18.31
C ALA A 469 -20.92 5.23 17.03
N MET A 470 -19.70 4.69 16.98
CA MET A 470 -18.81 4.78 15.82
C MET A 470 -19.41 4.07 14.60
N LEU A 471 -19.93 2.85 14.77
CA LEU A 471 -20.52 2.08 13.67
C LEU A 471 -21.83 2.70 13.14
N LEU A 472 -22.63 3.31 14.02
CA LEU A 472 -23.79 4.11 13.61
C LEU A 472 -23.37 5.35 12.82
N ASP A 473 -22.26 5.98 13.17
CA ASP A 473 -21.74 7.13 12.43
C ASP A 473 -21.30 6.79 11.01
N VAL A 474 -20.58 5.67 10.85
CA VAL A 474 -20.21 5.11 9.55
C VAL A 474 -21.45 4.85 8.70
N THR A 475 -22.48 4.28 9.33
CA THR A 475 -23.76 3.99 8.65
C THR A 475 -24.43 5.26 8.16
N ARG A 476 -24.41 6.35 8.95
CA ARG A 476 -24.93 7.66 8.52
C ARG A 476 -24.16 8.22 7.34
N ARG A 477 -22.82 8.23 7.41
CA ARG A 477 -21.96 8.80 6.36
C ARG A 477 -22.01 8.04 5.04
N THR A 478 -22.08 6.71 5.11
CA THR A 478 -22.05 5.85 3.92
C THR A 478 -23.44 5.51 3.39
N GLY A 479 -24.49 5.68 4.20
CA GLY A 479 -25.84 5.20 3.89
C GLY A 479 -26.00 3.68 4.01
N HIS A 480 -24.95 2.95 4.44
CA HIS A 480 -24.94 1.49 4.49
C HIS A 480 -24.51 0.99 5.89
N PRO A 481 -25.26 0.07 6.51
CA PRO A 481 -24.87 -0.52 7.80
C PRO A 481 -23.52 -1.22 7.72
N HIS A 482 -22.57 -0.82 8.58
CA HIS A 482 -21.27 -1.49 8.68
C HIS A 482 -21.45 -2.98 9.04
N PRO A 483 -20.63 -3.91 8.52
CA PRO A 483 -20.79 -5.36 8.77
C PRO A 483 -20.85 -5.75 10.26
N ASN A 484 -20.14 -5.00 11.11
CA ASN A 484 -20.10 -5.26 12.56
C ASN A 484 -21.23 -4.59 13.37
N LEU A 485 -22.13 -3.82 12.74
CA LEU A 485 -23.14 -3.02 13.45
C LEU A 485 -24.11 -3.90 14.25
N ASP A 486 -24.62 -4.96 13.65
CA ASP A 486 -25.61 -5.84 14.30
C ASP A 486 -25.00 -6.57 15.49
N ALA A 487 -23.76 -7.04 15.36
CA ALA A 487 -23.03 -7.67 16.47
C ALA A 487 -22.77 -6.68 17.62
N ALA A 488 -22.36 -5.44 17.31
CA ALA A 488 -22.16 -4.40 18.32
C ALA A 488 -23.47 -4.03 19.02
N LEU A 489 -24.57 -3.92 18.27
CA LEU A 489 -25.89 -3.66 18.81
C LEU A 489 -26.36 -4.80 19.73
N ALA A 490 -26.19 -6.05 19.32
CA ALA A 490 -26.55 -7.22 20.11
C ALA A 490 -25.74 -7.30 21.41
N ASN A 491 -24.43 -7.08 21.34
CA ASN A 491 -23.55 -7.07 22.51
C ASN A 491 -23.90 -5.93 23.47
N TYR A 492 -24.14 -4.72 22.96
CA TYR A 492 -24.55 -3.59 23.78
C TYR A 492 -25.87 -3.87 24.51
N LYS A 493 -26.88 -4.39 23.80
CA LYS A 493 -28.16 -4.83 24.41
C LYS A 493 -27.93 -5.88 25.49
N ALA A 494 -27.09 -6.89 25.23
CA ALA A 494 -26.80 -7.95 26.19
C ALA A 494 -26.14 -7.41 27.48
N ILE A 495 -25.15 -6.52 27.33
CA ILE A 495 -24.46 -5.89 28.47
C ILE A 495 -25.43 -5.06 29.31
N LEU A 496 -26.28 -4.24 28.68
CA LEU A 496 -27.28 -3.44 29.41
C LEU A 496 -28.32 -4.32 30.14
N LYS A 497 -28.73 -5.45 29.54
CA LYS A 497 -29.60 -6.43 30.21
C LYS A 497 -28.92 -7.06 31.43
N GLN A 498 -27.65 -7.45 31.31
CA GLN A 498 -26.87 -7.98 32.45
C GLN A 498 -26.75 -6.96 33.58
N ARG A 499 -26.73 -5.67 33.25
CA ARG A 499 -26.77 -4.56 34.21
C ARG A 499 -28.13 -4.31 34.86
N GLY A 500 -29.18 -5.00 34.42
CA GLY A 500 -30.53 -4.84 34.94
C GLY A 500 -31.29 -3.64 34.35
N ARG A 501 -30.86 -3.09 33.21
CA ARG A 501 -31.63 -2.08 32.48
C ARG A 501 -32.87 -2.73 31.87
N SER A 502 -34.01 -2.04 31.95
CA SER A 502 -35.25 -2.47 31.32
C SER A 502 -35.18 -2.34 29.79
N ASP A 503 -35.99 -3.12 29.07
CA ASP A 503 -36.04 -3.02 27.59
C ASP A 503 -36.39 -1.60 27.11
N ALA A 504 -37.22 -0.86 27.86
CA ALA A 504 -37.57 0.53 27.53
C ALA A 504 -36.36 1.48 27.66
N GLU A 505 -35.53 1.32 28.70
CA GLU A 505 -34.31 2.11 28.86
C GLU A 505 -33.27 1.77 27.80
N ILE A 506 -33.15 0.49 27.45
CA ILE A 506 -32.22 0.01 26.40
C ILE A 506 -32.59 0.62 25.05
N GLU A 507 -33.86 0.52 24.65
CA GLU A 507 -34.33 1.08 23.39
C GLU A 507 -34.24 2.62 23.36
N ALA A 508 -34.44 3.29 24.51
CA ALA A 508 -34.23 4.74 24.62
C ALA A 508 -32.75 5.12 24.44
N ASP A 509 -31.81 4.40 25.07
CA ASP A 509 -30.37 4.65 24.93
C ASP A 509 -29.91 4.42 23.48
N ILE A 510 -30.39 3.35 22.83
CA ILE A 510 -30.04 3.04 21.43
C ILE A 510 -30.60 4.11 20.49
N ARG A 511 -31.85 4.53 20.68
CA ARG A 511 -32.45 5.61 19.90
C ARG A 511 -31.65 6.90 20.04
N ALA A 512 -31.21 7.24 21.25
CA ALA A 512 -30.37 8.42 21.48
C ALA A 512 -29.03 8.36 20.74
N LEU A 513 -28.43 7.17 20.57
CA LEU A 513 -27.21 6.99 19.76
C LEU A 513 -27.47 7.10 18.25
N GLN A 514 -28.65 6.65 17.79
CA GLN A 514 -29.07 6.74 16.40
C GLN A 514 -29.38 8.19 15.99
N GLU A 515 -30.08 8.93 16.87
CA GLU A 515 -30.53 10.32 16.65
C GLU A 515 -29.45 11.37 16.89
N ARG A 516 -28.24 10.98 17.33
CA ARG A 516 -27.12 11.92 17.52
C ARG A 516 -26.90 12.71 16.21
N PRO A 517 -27.03 14.06 16.24
CA PRO A 517 -26.79 14.86 15.06
C PRO A 517 -25.33 14.69 14.61
N GLU A 518 -25.08 14.81 13.31
CA GLU A 518 -23.73 14.92 12.79
C GLU A 518 -23.04 16.07 13.52
N GLU A 519 -22.02 15.77 14.33
CA GLU A 519 -21.01 16.78 14.68
C GLU A 519 -20.20 17.06 13.42
N SER A 520 -20.85 17.71 12.45
CA SER A 520 -20.24 18.20 11.24
C SER A 520 -19.21 19.25 11.62
N ALA A 521 -17.94 18.99 11.28
CA ALA A 521 -17.03 19.89 10.57
C ALA A 521 -16.98 21.40 10.95
N SER A 522 -17.43 21.82 12.13
CA SER A 522 -17.48 23.23 12.55
C SER A 522 -16.15 23.76 13.09
N ASN A 523 -15.12 22.92 13.21
CA ASN A 523 -13.80 23.34 13.70
C ASN A 523 -12.71 23.47 12.62
N ARG A 524 -13.05 23.41 11.31
CA ARG A 524 -12.06 23.69 10.24
C ARG A 524 -12.14 25.09 9.62
N ASN A 525 -13.14 25.91 9.98
CA ASN A 525 -13.28 27.29 9.49
C ASN A 525 -13.28 28.34 10.62
N SER A 526 -12.38 28.19 11.59
CA SER A 526 -12.11 29.24 12.59
C SER A 526 -10.63 29.33 12.94
N SER A 527 -9.80 29.55 11.92
CA SER A 527 -8.53 30.26 12.08
C SER A 527 -8.32 31.07 10.82
N SER A 528 -8.60 32.36 10.98
CA SER A 528 -8.49 33.45 10.00
C SER A 528 -7.05 33.69 9.58
#